data_AF-A0A3M6T6T6-F1
#
_entry.id   AF-A0A3M6T6T6-F1
#
_cell.length_a   1.000
_cell.length_b   1.000
_cell.length_c   1.000
_cell.angle_alpha   90.00
_cell.angle_beta   90.00
_cell.angle_gamma   90.00
#
_symmetry.space_group_name_H-M   'P 1'
#
loop_
_entity.id
_entity.type
_entity.pdbx_description
1 polymer ?
#
loop_
_entity_poly.entity_id
_entity_poly.type
_entity_poly.pdbx_seq_one_letter_code
_entity_poly.pdbx_strand_id
1 'polypeptide(L)'
;MILVVIVLLAISCNVQSAGNCDLLKFWGGFFEGVGYIHPGFKGAIININGYAQQCRIKVVLTSSFRKDNGKKLEGAKYKPASRSNHFVGHAIDMNLRDGNLLCKWACLLNNKYHSKGVKCFTQKIMQDAGLRWGVVFKDPVHIDDAINIKKSEEYDGLYQSLQANCNFLPVSG
;
A
#
# COMPACT_ATOMS: atom_id res chain seq x y z
N MET A 1 9.50 26.19 -35.46
CA MET A 1 8.98 25.92 -34.10
C MET A 1 9.06 24.41 -33.87
N ILE A 2 10.03 23.96 -33.09
CA ILE A 2 10.19 22.52 -32.80
C ILE A 2 9.14 22.13 -31.76
N LEU A 3 8.30 21.19 -32.17
CA LEU A 3 7.31 20.49 -31.37
C LEU A 3 8.03 19.70 -30.28
N VAL A 4 8.09 20.24 -29.05
CA VAL A 4 8.49 19.44 -27.89
C VAL A 4 7.25 18.69 -27.42
N VAL A 5 7.01 17.52 -28.02
CA VAL A 5 6.19 16.50 -27.37
C VAL A 5 6.98 16.05 -26.15
N ILE A 6 6.72 16.68 -25.01
CA ILE A 6 7.10 16.10 -23.72
C ILE A 6 6.29 14.81 -23.62
N VAL A 7 6.89 13.71 -24.09
CA VAL A 7 6.48 12.39 -23.66
C VAL A 7 6.77 12.39 -22.16
N LEU A 8 5.77 12.77 -21.35
CA LEU A 8 5.69 12.30 -19.99
C LEU A 8 5.67 10.78 -20.13
N LEU A 9 6.86 10.16 -20.05
CA LEU A 9 6.98 8.78 -19.64
C LEU A 9 6.41 8.73 -18.23
N ALA A 10 5.08 8.71 -18.14
CA ALA A 10 4.37 8.32 -16.96
C ALA A 10 4.87 6.91 -16.69
N ILE A 11 5.74 6.78 -15.69
CA ILE A 11 6.14 5.51 -15.13
C ILE A 11 4.87 4.96 -14.49
N SER A 12 4.05 4.28 -15.31
CA SER A 12 2.69 3.93 -14.98
C SER A 12 2.69 2.81 -13.95
N CYS A 13 1.89 2.96 -12.89
CA CYS A 13 1.52 1.83 -12.06
C CYS A 13 0.54 0.98 -12.87
N ASN A 14 0.94 -0.25 -13.19
CA ASN A 14 0.09 -1.20 -13.91
C ASN A 14 -0.87 -1.83 -12.91
N VAL A 15 -2.12 -2.01 -13.31
CA VAL A 15 -3.17 -2.63 -12.50
C VAL A 15 -3.97 -3.58 -13.39
N GLN A 16 -4.05 -4.86 -13.03
CA GLN A 16 -4.72 -5.91 -13.82
C GLN A 16 -5.52 -6.86 -12.92
N SER A 17 -6.64 -7.41 -13.40
CA SER A 17 -7.37 -8.47 -12.69
C SER A 17 -6.48 -9.68 -12.38
N ALA A 18 -6.63 -10.23 -11.18
CA ALA A 18 -5.88 -11.39 -10.68
C ALA A 18 -6.59 -12.74 -10.93
N GLY A 19 -7.45 -12.83 -11.96
CA GLY A 19 -8.15 -14.07 -12.34
C GLY A 19 -9.56 -14.16 -11.77
N ASN A 20 -9.97 -15.32 -11.23
CA ASN A 20 -11.30 -15.56 -10.64
C ASN A 20 -11.49 -14.93 -9.25
N CYS A 21 -10.54 -14.10 -8.83
CA CYS A 21 -10.54 -13.42 -7.55
C CYS A 21 -10.69 -11.92 -7.83
N ASP A 22 -11.57 -11.24 -7.09
CA ASP A 22 -11.85 -9.80 -7.20
C ASP A 22 -10.71 -8.94 -6.61
N LEU A 23 -9.48 -9.30 -6.93
CA LEU A 23 -8.28 -8.54 -6.63
C LEU A 23 -7.63 -8.10 -7.93
N LEU A 24 -7.00 -6.94 -7.85
CA LEU A 24 -6.16 -6.38 -8.88
C LEU A 24 -4.70 -6.56 -8.45
N LYS A 25 -3.91 -7.16 -9.34
CA LYS A 25 -2.45 -7.17 -9.25
C LYS A 25 -1.93 -5.79 -9.66
N PHE A 26 -1.04 -5.19 -8.88
CA PHE A 26 -0.37 -3.94 -9.20
C PHE A 26 1.15 -4.02 -9.09
N TRP A 27 1.86 -3.32 -9.98
CA TRP A 27 3.33 -3.24 -10.02
C TRP A 27 3.81 -2.07 -10.90
N GLY A 28 5.11 -1.79 -10.83
CA GLY A 28 5.74 -0.73 -11.64
C GLY A 28 5.54 0.66 -11.06
N GLY A 29 5.84 1.70 -11.86
CA GLY A 29 5.82 3.06 -11.37
C GLY A 29 6.91 3.34 -10.33
N PHE A 30 6.49 3.89 -9.20
CA PHE A 30 7.32 4.15 -8.03
C PHE A 30 7.21 3.05 -6.98
N PHE A 31 6.62 1.90 -7.32
CA PHE A 31 6.67 0.71 -6.47
C PHE A 31 7.85 -0.20 -6.83
N GLU A 32 8.54 -0.69 -5.79
CA GLU A 32 9.41 -1.87 -5.85
C GLU A 32 8.63 -3.06 -5.27
N GLY A 33 8.41 -4.09 -6.07
CA GLY A 33 7.61 -5.26 -5.70
C GLY A 33 6.28 -5.35 -6.44
N VAL A 34 5.50 -6.35 -6.07
CA VAL A 34 4.21 -6.70 -6.67
C VAL A 34 3.19 -6.87 -5.55
N GLY A 35 2.02 -6.27 -5.69
CA GLY A 35 0.96 -6.38 -4.70
C GLY A 35 -0.40 -6.73 -5.31
N TYR A 36 -1.33 -7.03 -4.42
CA TYR A 36 -2.72 -7.35 -4.74
C TYR A 36 -3.65 -6.53 -3.86
N ILE A 37 -4.65 -5.88 -4.47
CA ILE A 37 -5.60 -4.99 -3.80
C ILE A 37 -7.01 -5.21 -4.34
N HIS A 38 -8.04 -4.89 -3.57
CA HIS A 38 -9.40 -4.89 -4.10
C HIS A 38 -9.60 -3.66 -5.00
N PRO A 39 -10.42 -3.74 -6.08
CA PRO A 39 -10.70 -2.61 -6.97
C PRO A 39 -11.08 -1.31 -6.25
N GLY A 40 -11.78 -1.38 -5.12
CA GLY A 40 -12.13 -0.22 -4.30
C GLY A 40 -10.91 0.57 -3.79
N PHE A 41 -9.75 -0.07 -3.64
CA PHE A 41 -8.50 0.56 -3.20
C PHE A 41 -7.59 1.04 -4.36
N LYS A 42 -8.02 0.86 -5.62
CA LYS A 42 -7.21 1.27 -6.80
C LYS A 42 -6.88 2.76 -6.79
N GLY A 43 -7.83 3.62 -6.41
CA GLY A 43 -7.62 5.07 -6.31
C GLY A 43 -6.51 5.43 -5.32
N ALA A 44 -6.47 4.76 -4.17
CA ALA A 44 -5.42 4.92 -3.17
C ALA A 44 -4.04 4.55 -3.73
N ILE A 45 -3.90 3.43 -4.45
CA ILE A 45 -2.63 3.03 -5.07
C ILE A 45 -2.14 4.05 -6.11
N ILE A 46 -3.06 4.62 -6.90
CA ILE A 46 -2.73 5.68 -7.86
C ILE A 46 -2.20 6.93 -7.13
N ASN A 47 -2.88 7.37 -6.07
CA ASN A 47 -2.44 8.51 -5.27
C ASN A 47 -1.07 8.26 -4.62
N ILE A 48 -0.88 7.09 -4.00
CA ILE A 48 0.39 6.68 -3.38
C ILE A 48 1.53 6.72 -4.41
N ASN A 49 1.33 6.15 -5.61
CA ASN A 49 2.31 6.22 -6.68
C ASN A 49 2.62 7.67 -7.09
N GLY A 50 1.59 8.50 -7.23
CA GLY A 50 1.74 9.92 -7.58
C GLY A 50 2.52 10.70 -6.52
N TYR A 51 2.28 10.44 -5.23
CA TYR A 51 3.02 11.07 -4.14
C TYR A 51 4.48 10.59 -4.12
N ALA A 52 4.72 9.30 -4.34
CA ALA A 52 6.06 8.75 -4.43
C ALA A 52 6.86 9.39 -5.59
N GLN A 53 6.22 9.57 -6.74
CA GLN A 53 6.77 10.30 -7.88
C GLN A 53 7.13 11.75 -7.54
N GLN A 54 6.18 12.50 -6.98
CA GLN A 54 6.36 13.91 -6.63
C GLN A 54 7.49 14.10 -5.61
N CYS A 55 7.64 13.15 -4.69
CA CYS A 55 8.65 13.19 -3.64
C CYS A 55 9.95 12.47 -4.01
N ARG A 56 10.06 11.92 -5.22
CA ARG A 56 11.24 11.23 -5.77
C ARG A 56 11.73 10.07 -4.90
N ILE A 57 10.80 9.31 -4.34
CA ILE A 57 11.09 8.11 -3.52
C ILE A 57 10.45 6.87 -4.15
N LYS A 58 10.98 5.69 -3.87
CA LYS A 58 10.32 4.42 -4.20
C LYS A 58 9.61 3.86 -2.97
N VAL A 59 8.42 3.32 -3.18
CA VAL A 59 7.67 2.56 -2.19
C VAL A 59 8.07 1.09 -2.34
N VAL A 60 8.82 0.58 -1.39
CA VAL A 60 9.22 -0.83 -1.35
C VAL A 60 8.10 -1.60 -0.67
N LEU A 61 7.30 -2.30 -1.47
CA LEU A 61 6.14 -3.03 -0.99
C LEU A 61 6.58 -4.28 -0.22
N THR A 62 6.09 -4.42 1.01
CA THR A 62 6.38 -5.60 1.86
C THR A 62 5.13 -6.43 2.14
N SER A 63 3.94 -5.83 2.07
CA SER A 63 2.69 -6.57 2.17
C SER A 63 1.55 -5.84 1.47
N SER A 64 0.54 -6.58 1.04
CA SER A 64 -0.72 -6.05 0.49
C SER A 64 -1.86 -6.98 0.93
N PHE A 65 -2.75 -7.42 0.03
CA PHE A 65 -3.74 -8.43 0.39
C PHE A 65 -3.09 -9.68 0.98
N ARG A 66 -3.70 -10.23 2.03
CA ARG A 66 -3.32 -11.53 2.62
C ARG A 66 -4.54 -12.26 3.14
N LYS A 67 -4.43 -13.59 3.21
CA LYS A 67 -5.45 -14.42 3.87
C LYS A 67 -5.37 -14.25 5.38
N ASP A 68 -6.53 -14.27 6.04
CA ASP A 68 -6.56 -14.49 7.47
C ASP A 68 -6.34 -15.99 7.72
N ASN A 69 -5.15 -16.34 8.16
CA ASN A 69 -4.78 -17.71 8.51
C ASN A 69 -4.84 -17.96 10.03
N GLY A 70 -5.36 -16.99 10.80
CA GLY A 70 -5.39 -17.05 12.27
C GLY A 70 -4.02 -17.07 12.95
N LYS A 71 -2.92 -16.99 12.19
CA LYS A 71 -1.54 -17.06 12.69
C LYS A 71 -0.93 -15.67 12.77
N LYS A 72 0.01 -15.50 13.70
CA LYS A 72 0.86 -14.33 13.74
C LYS A 72 1.74 -14.34 12.47
N LEU A 73 1.79 -13.22 11.74
CA LEU A 73 2.70 -13.07 10.62
C LEU A 73 4.15 -13.20 11.12
N GLU A 74 4.99 -13.94 10.41
CA GLU A 74 6.41 -14.03 10.73
C GLU A 74 7.05 -12.63 10.70
N GLY A 75 7.82 -12.29 11.73
CA GLY A 75 8.43 -10.96 11.87
C GLY A 75 7.48 -9.85 12.37
N ALA A 76 6.18 -10.09 12.52
CA ALA A 76 5.27 -9.07 13.05
C ALA A 76 5.54 -8.81 14.54
N LYS A 77 5.78 -7.54 14.88
CA LYS A 77 5.99 -7.10 16.26
C LYS A 77 4.73 -7.28 17.13
N TYR A 78 3.54 -7.23 16.51
CA TYR A 78 2.23 -7.31 17.18
C TYR A 78 1.36 -8.42 16.60
N LYS A 79 0.35 -8.88 17.36
CA LYS A 79 -0.67 -9.81 16.84
C LYS A 79 -1.47 -9.08 15.74
N PRO A 80 -1.69 -9.70 14.57
CA PRO A 80 -2.57 -9.11 13.55
C PRO A 80 -3.93 -8.75 14.15
N ALA A 81 -4.46 -7.58 13.78
CA ALA A 81 -5.80 -7.19 14.18
C ALA A 81 -6.84 -8.19 13.65
N SER A 82 -7.86 -8.50 14.45
CA SER A 82 -8.98 -9.36 14.02
C SER A 82 -9.76 -8.78 12.83
N ARG A 83 -9.68 -7.46 12.60
CA ARG A 83 -10.21 -6.75 11.42
C ARG A 83 -9.11 -5.95 10.73
N SER A 84 -8.28 -6.62 9.94
CA SER A 84 -7.20 -5.99 9.18
C SER A 84 -7.65 -5.58 7.77
N ASN A 85 -7.38 -4.35 7.35
CA ASN A 85 -7.66 -3.88 5.99
C ASN A 85 -6.90 -4.67 4.90
N HIS A 86 -5.82 -5.37 5.25
CA HIS A 86 -5.14 -6.29 4.34
C HIS A 86 -6.01 -7.51 3.98
N PHE A 87 -6.90 -7.96 4.85
CA PHE A 87 -7.76 -9.11 4.58
C PHE A 87 -8.81 -8.84 3.51
N VAL A 88 -9.03 -7.57 3.19
CA VAL A 88 -9.93 -7.15 2.12
C VAL A 88 -9.21 -6.45 0.98
N GLY A 89 -7.86 -6.37 1.01
CA GLY A 89 -7.08 -5.74 -0.06
C GLY A 89 -7.18 -4.20 -0.07
N HIS A 90 -7.45 -3.59 1.08
CA HIS A 90 -7.53 -2.13 1.28
C HIS A 90 -6.35 -1.59 2.12
N ALA A 91 -5.21 -2.27 2.08
CA ALA A 91 -4.00 -1.84 2.75
C ALA A 91 -2.74 -2.32 2.07
N ILE A 92 -1.66 -1.59 2.31
CA ILE A 92 -0.29 -2.00 2.01
C ILE A 92 0.61 -1.76 3.22
N ASP A 93 1.64 -2.60 3.34
CA ASP A 93 2.79 -2.34 4.19
C ASP A 93 3.99 -2.03 3.31
N MET A 94 4.81 -1.07 3.72
CA MET A 94 5.91 -0.57 2.92
C MET A 94 7.14 -0.13 3.73
N ASN A 95 8.29 -0.17 3.06
CA ASN A 95 9.43 0.68 3.38
C ASN A 95 9.56 1.78 2.31
N LEU A 96 10.33 2.84 2.59
CA LEU A 96 10.60 3.89 1.61
C LEU A 96 12.07 3.91 1.23
N ARG A 97 12.36 3.96 -0.08
CA ARG A 97 13.71 4.14 -0.61
C ARG A 97 13.89 5.55 -1.16
N ASP A 98 14.88 6.27 -0.63
CA ASP A 98 15.33 7.57 -1.10
C ASP A 98 16.82 7.47 -1.50
N GLY A 99 17.08 7.27 -2.79
CA GLY A 99 18.40 6.87 -3.29
C GLY A 99 18.88 5.58 -2.62
N ASN A 100 20.00 5.65 -1.90
CA ASN A 100 20.59 4.52 -1.17
C ASN A 100 20.00 4.31 0.23
N LEU A 101 19.19 5.25 0.74
CA LEU A 101 18.58 5.15 2.05
C LEU A 101 17.32 4.27 1.98
N LEU A 102 17.26 3.22 2.79
CA LEU A 102 16.05 2.42 2.99
C LEU A 102 15.45 2.72 4.38
N CYS A 103 14.39 3.53 4.39
CA CYS A 103 13.65 3.91 5.58
C CYS A 103 12.63 2.82 5.93
N LYS A 104 12.99 1.97 6.90
CA LYS A 104 12.15 0.90 7.46
C LYS A 104 11.40 1.38 8.70
N TRP A 105 10.68 0.48 9.37
CA TRP A 105 9.90 0.73 10.60
C TRP A 105 10.50 1.79 11.56
N ALA A 106 11.75 1.62 12.00
CA ALA A 106 12.36 2.52 12.99
C ALA A 106 12.58 3.95 12.45
N CYS A 107 12.89 4.06 11.15
CA CYS A 107 12.99 5.35 10.47
C CYS A 107 11.60 5.98 10.29
N LEU A 108 10.62 5.21 9.79
CA LEU A 108 9.25 5.68 9.56
C LEU A 108 8.53 6.09 10.86
N LEU A 109 8.88 5.48 12.00
CA LEU A 109 8.35 5.83 13.31
C LEU A 109 8.85 7.19 13.81
N ASN A 110 10.05 7.60 13.41
CA ASN A 110 10.73 8.76 13.99
C ASN A 110 11.13 9.75 12.90
N ASN A 111 10.36 10.83 12.83
CA ASN A 111 10.51 11.90 11.83
C ASN A 111 11.91 12.55 11.79
N LYS A 112 12.72 12.44 12.85
CA LYS A 112 14.12 12.92 12.87
C LYS A 112 14.98 12.20 11.83
N TYR A 113 14.64 10.96 11.48
CA TYR A 113 15.38 10.16 10.50
C TYR A 113 14.86 10.32 9.07
N HIS A 114 13.81 11.12 8.85
CA HIS A 114 13.24 11.30 7.53
C HIS A 114 14.15 12.18 6.68
N SER A 115 14.59 11.65 5.54
CA SER A 115 15.12 12.46 4.45
C SER A 115 14.05 13.42 3.91
N LYS A 116 14.45 14.37 3.06
CA LYS A 116 13.51 15.30 2.42
C LYS A 116 12.43 14.56 1.62
N GLY A 117 12.78 13.49 0.90
CA GLY A 117 11.84 12.68 0.13
C GLY A 117 10.85 11.93 1.03
N VAL A 118 11.35 11.27 2.08
CA VAL A 118 10.51 10.56 3.05
C VAL A 118 9.55 11.52 3.76
N LYS A 119 10.03 12.70 4.18
CA LYS A 119 9.18 13.73 4.81
C LYS A 119 8.11 14.23 3.85
N CYS A 120 8.46 14.54 2.60
CA CYS A 120 7.50 14.93 1.56
C CYS A 120 6.40 13.87 1.37
N PHE A 121 6.80 12.59 1.24
CA PHE A 121 5.86 11.51 0.96
C PHE A 121 4.90 11.28 2.13
N THR A 122 5.44 11.10 3.33
CA THR A 122 4.64 10.88 4.54
C THR A 122 3.68 12.04 4.82
N GLN A 123 4.09 13.29 4.59
CA GLN A 123 3.20 14.46 4.69
C GLN A 123 2.04 14.40 3.69
N LYS A 124 2.29 14.02 2.43
CA LYS A 124 1.23 13.88 1.42
C LYS A 124 0.24 12.78 1.77
N ILE A 125 0.72 11.64 2.27
CA ILE A 125 -0.16 10.56 2.76
C ILE A 125 -1.04 11.08 3.91
N MET A 126 -0.48 11.82 4.86
CA MET A 126 -1.24 12.38 5.99
C MET A 126 -2.23 13.50 5.57
N GLN A 127 -2.02 14.15 4.43
CA GLN A 127 -2.89 15.20 3.89
C GLN A 127 -3.99 14.66 2.99
N ASP A 128 -3.87 13.43 2.50
CA ASP A 128 -4.91 12.76 1.71
C ASP A 128 -6.02 12.26 2.65
N ALA A 129 -7.21 12.88 2.58
CA ALA A 129 -8.36 12.53 3.41
C ALA A 129 -8.89 11.10 3.15
N GLY A 130 -8.55 10.51 2.00
CA GLY A 130 -8.88 9.14 1.66
C GLY A 130 -7.93 8.11 2.27
N LEU A 131 -6.76 8.53 2.75
CA LEU A 131 -5.72 7.64 3.28
C LEU A 131 -5.53 7.82 4.79
N ARG A 132 -4.93 6.79 5.37
CA ARG A 132 -4.47 6.77 6.75
C ARG A 132 -3.09 6.17 6.79
N TRP A 133 -2.16 6.88 7.42
CA TRP A 133 -0.82 6.36 7.68
C TRP A 133 -0.78 5.75 9.08
N GLY A 134 -0.25 4.54 9.20
CA GLY A 134 -0.27 3.79 10.44
C GLY A 134 0.60 4.33 11.57
N VAL A 135 1.39 5.38 11.33
CA VAL A 135 2.05 6.11 12.44
C VAL A 135 1.05 6.54 13.51
N VAL A 136 -0.19 6.89 13.13
CA VAL A 136 -1.23 7.36 14.05
C VAL A 136 -1.78 6.24 14.95
N PHE A 137 -1.50 4.97 14.60
CA PHE A 137 -1.83 3.78 15.39
C PHE A 137 -0.61 2.85 15.61
N LYS A 138 0.60 3.43 15.66
CA LYS A 138 1.87 2.75 15.96
C LYS A 138 2.25 1.61 14.98
N ASP A 139 1.84 1.74 13.74
CA ASP A 139 2.18 0.88 12.59
C ASP A 139 2.72 1.69 11.40
N PRO A 140 3.91 2.31 11.51
CA PRO A 140 4.41 3.28 10.54
C PRO A 140 4.76 2.72 9.16
N VAL A 141 4.73 1.39 8.96
CA VAL A 141 4.88 0.79 7.62
C VAL A 141 3.54 0.73 6.88
N HIS A 142 2.42 0.90 7.58
CA HIS A 142 1.09 0.61 7.08
C HIS A 142 0.42 1.83 6.45
N ILE A 143 -0.28 1.63 5.34
CA ILE A 143 -1.20 2.61 4.74
C ILE A 143 -2.52 1.92 4.38
N ASP A 144 -3.64 2.49 4.82
CA ASP A 144 -5.01 2.03 4.49
C ASP A 144 -5.95 3.21 4.15
N ASP A 145 -7.19 2.89 3.77
CA ASP A 145 -8.29 3.87 3.64
C ASP A 145 -9.27 3.85 4.84
N ALA A 146 -9.00 2.98 5.81
CA ALA A 146 -9.81 2.69 6.98
C ALA A 146 -11.20 2.10 6.70
N ILE A 147 -11.37 1.33 5.62
CA ILE A 147 -12.66 0.69 5.30
C ILE A 147 -13.21 -0.16 6.46
N ASN A 148 -12.36 -0.86 7.22
CA ASN A 148 -12.77 -1.64 8.40
C ASN A 148 -13.52 -0.86 9.48
N ILE A 149 -13.30 0.47 9.55
CA ILE A 149 -13.91 1.38 10.52
C ILE A 149 -14.99 2.24 9.85
N LYS A 150 -14.71 2.81 8.67
CA LYS A 150 -15.60 3.76 7.99
C LYS A 150 -16.81 3.09 7.34
N LYS A 151 -16.67 1.82 6.95
CA LYS A 151 -17.69 1.07 6.20
C LYS A 151 -17.69 -0.41 6.62
N SER A 152 -18.06 -0.67 7.86
CA SER A 152 -17.93 -2.00 8.46
C SER A 152 -18.67 -3.10 7.71
N GLU A 153 -19.86 -2.81 7.20
CA GLU A 153 -20.67 -3.76 6.41
C GLU A 153 -20.04 -4.08 5.05
N GLU A 154 -19.52 -3.07 4.34
CA GLU A 154 -18.78 -3.26 3.09
C GLU A 154 -17.54 -4.12 3.33
N TYR A 155 -16.80 -3.85 4.42
CA TYR A 155 -15.67 -4.68 4.84
C TYR A 155 -16.09 -6.14 5.07
N ASP A 156 -17.21 -6.40 5.74
CA ASP A 156 -17.65 -7.77 6.05
C ASP A 156 -17.98 -8.56 4.80
N GLY A 157 -18.68 -7.95 3.85
CA GLY A 157 -18.96 -8.56 2.55
C GLY A 157 -17.68 -8.86 1.76
N LEU A 158 -16.74 -7.91 1.73
CA LEU A 158 -15.44 -8.12 1.08
C LEU A 158 -14.63 -9.21 1.78
N TYR A 159 -14.62 -9.25 3.11
CA TYR A 159 -13.91 -10.26 3.87
C TYR A 159 -14.45 -11.65 3.55
N GLN A 160 -15.77 -11.85 3.61
CA GLN A 160 -16.38 -13.14 3.27
C GLN A 160 -16.06 -13.57 1.84
N SER A 161 -16.22 -12.67 0.87
CA SER A 161 -15.95 -12.98 -0.55
C SER A 161 -14.47 -13.31 -0.79
N LEU A 162 -13.56 -12.42 -0.40
CA LEU A 162 -12.14 -12.56 -0.73
C LEU A 162 -11.49 -13.69 0.07
N GLN A 163 -11.91 -13.92 1.31
CA GLN A 163 -11.41 -15.04 2.11
C GLN A 163 -11.99 -16.39 1.68
N ALA A 164 -13.09 -16.44 0.93
CA ALA A 164 -13.55 -17.68 0.31
C ALA A 164 -12.90 -17.92 -1.08
N ASN A 165 -12.81 -16.87 -1.89
CA ASN A 165 -12.61 -17.01 -3.33
C ASN A 165 -11.15 -16.82 -3.79
N CYS A 166 -10.32 -16.11 -3.01
CA CYS A 166 -8.95 -15.74 -3.43
C CYS A 166 -7.87 -16.69 -2.89
N ASN A 167 -7.84 -17.94 -3.36
CA ASN A 167 -7.01 -19.01 -2.77
C ASN A 167 -5.62 -19.21 -3.40
N PHE A 168 -5.29 -18.48 -4.48
CA PHE A 168 -4.08 -18.75 -5.29
C PHE A 168 -3.19 -17.54 -5.55
N LEU A 169 -3.26 -16.49 -4.72
CA LEU A 169 -2.33 -15.39 -4.88
C LEU A 169 -0.95 -15.79 -4.34
N PRO A 170 0.12 -15.70 -5.15
CA PRO A 170 1.46 -15.95 -4.65
C PRO A 170 1.76 -14.94 -3.56
N VAL A 171 1.96 -15.43 -2.35
CA VAL A 171 2.47 -14.66 -1.22
C VAL A 171 3.81 -14.08 -1.67
N SER A 172 3.85 -12.77 -1.92
CA SER A 172 5.12 -12.05 -1.96
C SER A 172 5.67 -12.10 -0.54
N GLY A 173 6.80 -12.80 -0.37
CA GLY A 173 7.45 -13.06 0.92
C GLY A 173 7.99 -11.81 1.61
#